data_AF-A0A7G8DGG7-F1
#
_entry.id   AF-A0A7G8DGG7-F1
#
_cell.length_a   1.000
_cell.length_b   1.000
_cell.length_c   1.000
_cell.angle_alpha   90.00
_cell.angle_beta   90.00
_cell.angle_gamma   90.00
#
_symmetry.space_group_name_H-M   'P 1'
#
loop_
_entity.id
_entity.type
_entity.pdbx_description
1 polymer ?
#
loop_
_entity_poly.entity_id
_entity_poly.type
_entity_poly.pdbx_seq_one_letter_code
_entity_poly.pdbx_strand_id
1 'polypeptide(L)'
;MGLTEAQRLGLRDLLIDVSQARDWSWELPVLLRDRCWLRLDRIQLNQLLRHIPPDGRDEAPELTHYQRLIAEGSDPLLAQQKCWQEFGMEDCQRALHEYWESRDRENHGWTARRYRQLVSIYRDQIERGVAAVPMLVLARQDTAEKHQVHWITGTTPAEELVDIKLNYC
;
A
#
# COMPACT_ATOMS: atom_id res chain seq x y z
N MET A 1 -2.39 23.01 5.51
CA MET A 1 -3.84 23.15 5.63
C MET A 1 -4.44 21.76 5.79
N GLY A 2 -4.94 21.48 6.99
CA GLY A 2 -5.54 20.21 7.36
C GLY A 2 -6.97 20.07 6.85
N LEU A 3 -7.56 18.89 7.09
CA LEU A 3 -8.93 18.53 6.69
C LEU A 3 -9.94 19.63 7.04
N THR A 4 -10.86 19.91 6.12
CA THR A 4 -11.97 20.85 6.33
C THR A 4 -12.92 20.35 7.41
N GLU A 5 -13.71 21.23 8.01
CA GLU A 5 -14.64 20.85 9.09
C GLU A 5 -15.69 19.82 8.63
N ALA A 6 -16.18 19.95 7.39
CA ALA A 6 -17.05 18.97 6.75
C ALA A 6 -16.36 17.60 6.57
N GLN A 7 -15.07 17.58 6.21
CA GLN A 7 -14.29 16.34 6.10
C GLN A 7 -14.05 15.68 7.47
N ARG A 8 -13.89 16.48 8.53
CA ARG A 8 -13.74 15.95 9.90
C ARG A 8 -15.03 15.34 10.43
N LEU A 9 -16.17 15.98 10.15
CA LEU A 9 -17.50 15.45 10.49
C LEU A 9 -17.74 14.12 9.76
N GLY A 10 -17.53 14.08 8.44
CA GLY A 10 -17.67 12.84 7.67
C GLY A 10 -16.72 11.72 8.11
N LEU A 11 -15.52 12.06 8.58
CA LEU A 11 -14.56 11.09 9.13
C LEU A 11 -15.01 10.52 10.48
N ARG A 12 -15.67 11.34 11.33
CA ARG A 12 -16.24 10.87 12.59
C ARG A 12 -17.39 9.91 12.36
N ASP A 13 -18.30 10.26 11.46
CA ASP A 13 -19.42 9.38 11.09
C ASP A 13 -18.91 8.05 10.53
N LEU A 14 -17.87 8.11 9.69
CA LEU A 14 -17.18 6.92 9.16
C LEU A 14 -16.59 6.02 10.26
N LEU A 15 -15.92 6.61 11.25
CA LEU A 15 -15.34 5.86 12.36
C LEU A 15 -16.43 5.24 13.23
N ILE A 16 -17.57 5.92 13.40
CA ILE A 16 -18.74 5.36 14.08
C ILE A 16 -19.28 4.17 13.29
N ASP A 17 -19.48 4.30 11.97
CA ASP A 17 -19.92 3.20 11.11
C ASP A 17 -19.00 1.98 11.21
N VAL A 18 -17.68 2.20 11.17
CA VAL A 18 -16.68 1.14 11.28
C VAL A 18 -16.62 0.53 12.68
N SER A 19 -16.84 1.33 13.72
CA SER A 19 -16.94 0.82 15.10
C SER A 19 -18.18 -0.07 15.31
N GLN A 20 -19.24 0.17 14.54
CA GLN A 20 -20.47 -0.61 14.57
C GLN A 20 -20.39 -1.85 13.67
N ALA A 21 -19.52 -1.85 12.67
CA ALA A 21 -19.20 -3.04 11.88
C ALA A 21 -18.50 -4.05 12.79
N ARG A 22 -19.24 -5.06 13.24
CA ARG A 22 -18.75 -6.08 14.20
C ARG A 22 -17.77 -7.06 13.58
N ASP A 23 -17.78 -7.19 12.25
CA ASP A 23 -17.03 -8.22 11.52
C ASP A 23 -16.18 -7.62 10.40
N TRP A 24 -15.04 -8.26 10.14
CA TRP A 24 -14.19 -7.95 8.99
C TRP A 24 -14.93 -8.15 7.67
N SER A 25 -14.88 -7.16 6.78
CA SER A 25 -15.44 -7.27 5.43
C SER A 25 -14.60 -6.53 4.38
N TRP A 26 -14.70 -6.95 3.13
CA TRP A 26 -14.07 -6.26 1.99
C TRP A 26 -14.77 -4.96 1.59
N GLU A 27 -15.92 -4.68 2.18
CA GLU A 27 -16.71 -3.46 1.99
C GLU A 27 -16.30 -2.36 2.96
N LEU A 28 -15.38 -2.66 3.87
CA LEU A 28 -14.83 -1.69 4.80
C LEU A 28 -14.21 -0.50 4.06
N PRO A 29 -14.40 0.72 4.58
CA PRO A 29 -13.98 1.93 3.90
C PRO A 29 -12.46 2.10 3.91
N VAL A 30 -11.95 2.66 2.81
CA VAL A 30 -10.58 3.14 2.66
C VAL A 30 -10.65 4.56 2.14
N LEU A 31 -9.84 5.45 2.71
CA LEU A 31 -9.76 6.83 2.26
C LEU A 31 -8.61 6.99 1.27
N LEU A 32 -8.88 7.59 0.12
CA LEU A 32 -7.85 7.99 -0.85
C LEU A 32 -7.73 9.51 -0.81
N ARG A 33 -6.52 9.98 -0.55
CA ARG A 33 -6.21 11.41 -0.55
C ARG A 33 -5.27 11.72 -1.71
N ASP A 34 -5.78 12.50 -2.65
CA ASP A 34 -4.98 13.10 -3.70
C ASP A 34 -4.36 14.41 -3.21
N ARG A 35 -3.04 14.52 -3.29
CA ARG A 35 -2.29 15.71 -2.86
C ARG A 35 -2.45 16.88 -3.83
N CYS A 36 -2.52 16.61 -5.12
CA CYS A 36 -2.58 17.60 -6.19
C CYS A 36 -3.97 18.25 -6.27
N TRP A 37 -5.02 17.47 -5.99
CA TRP A 37 -6.41 17.95 -6.09
C TRP A 37 -7.05 18.28 -4.72
N LEU A 38 -6.31 18.12 -3.62
CA LEU A 38 -6.82 18.26 -2.24
C LEU A 38 -8.12 17.47 -2.00
N ARG A 39 -8.27 16.37 -2.75
CA ARG A 39 -9.48 15.57 -2.79
C ARG A 39 -9.34 14.40 -1.83
N LEU A 40 -10.38 14.18 -1.03
CA LEU A 40 -10.50 13.02 -0.15
C LEU A 40 -11.67 12.19 -0.64
N ASP A 41 -11.38 11.06 -1.26
CA ASP A 41 -12.37 10.09 -1.72
C ASP A 41 -12.52 8.97 -0.70
N ARG A 42 -13.77 8.51 -0.51
CA ARG A 42 -14.10 7.32 0.25
C ARG A 42 -14.41 6.21 -0.75
N ILE A 43 -13.62 5.14 -0.69
CA ILE A 43 -13.83 3.93 -1.49
C ILE A 43 -13.96 2.72 -0.57
N GLN A 44 -14.38 1.59 -1.11
CA GLN A 44 -14.34 0.31 -0.40
C GLN A 44 -12.98 -0.38 -0.60
N LEU A 45 -12.57 -1.23 0.34
CA LEU A 45 -11.31 -1.96 0.25
C LEU A 45 -11.21 -2.83 -1.02
N ASN A 46 -12.30 -3.46 -1.44
CA ASN A 46 -12.38 -4.22 -2.71
C ASN A 46 -12.15 -3.36 -3.97
N GLN A 47 -12.38 -2.04 -3.91
CA GLN A 47 -12.17 -1.11 -5.02
C GLN A 47 -10.74 -0.61 -5.06
N LEU A 48 -9.96 -0.75 -3.97
CA LEU A 48 -8.60 -0.24 -3.87
C LEU A 48 -7.70 -0.77 -5.00
N LEU A 49 -7.83 -2.06 -5.34
CA LEU A 49 -7.08 -2.70 -6.43
C LEU A 49 -7.35 -2.07 -7.80
N ARG A 50 -8.55 -1.51 -8.01
CA ARG A 50 -8.94 -0.84 -9.27
C ARG A 50 -8.38 0.58 -9.34
N HIS A 51 -8.27 1.26 -8.20
CA HIS A 51 -7.73 2.61 -8.13
C HIS A 51 -6.21 2.64 -8.15
N ILE A 52 -5.57 1.70 -7.45
CA ILE A 52 -4.11 1.61 -7.34
C ILE A 52 -3.72 0.12 -7.41
N PRO A 53 -3.50 -0.42 -8.62
CA PRO A 53 -3.10 -1.82 -8.77
C PRO A 53 -1.71 -2.02 -8.14
N PRO A 54 -1.57 -2.92 -7.16
CA PRO A 54 -0.27 -3.19 -6.56
C PRO A 54 0.67 -3.85 -7.56
N ASP A 55 1.95 -3.50 -7.49
CA ASP A 55 2.95 -4.21 -8.28
C ASP A 55 3.21 -5.60 -7.68
N GLY A 56 2.89 -6.65 -8.44
CA GLY A 56 3.16 -8.04 -8.08
C GLY A 56 4.50 -8.56 -8.61
N ARG A 57 5.24 -7.79 -9.42
CA ARG A 57 6.48 -8.24 -10.07
C ARG A 57 7.60 -8.55 -9.08
N ASP A 58 7.61 -7.85 -7.94
CA ASP A 58 8.50 -8.12 -6.80
C ASP A 58 8.27 -9.50 -6.15
N GLU A 59 7.16 -10.18 -6.45
CA GLU A 59 6.77 -11.46 -5.84
C GLU A 59 6.84 -12.64 -6.83
N ALA A 60 7.46 -12.44 -8.00
CA ALA A 60 7.71 -13.54 -8.93
C ALA A 60 8.49 -14.67 -8.21
N PRO A 61 8.11 -15.94 -8.39
CA PRO A 61 8.75 -17.05 -7.69
C PRO A 61 10.25 -17.14 -7.99
N GLU A 62 10.65 -16.86 -9.23
CA GLU A 62 12.03 -16.83 -9.70
C GLU A 62 12.84 -15.75 -8.97
N LEU A 63 12.25 -14.55 -8.83
CA LEU A 63 12.88 -13.42 -8.16
C LEU A 63 12.99 -13.66 -6.65
N THR A 64 11.92 -14.18 -6.03
CA THR A 64 11.89 -14.52 -4.60
C THR A 64 12.95 -15.59 -4.28
N HIS A 65 13.09 -16.59 -5.16
CA HIS A 65 14.10 -17.62 -5.03
C HIS A 65 15.52 -17.06 -5.15
N TYR A 66 15.77 -16.21 -6.15
CA TYR A 66 17.06 -15.54 -6.31
C TYR A 66 17.40 -14.66 -5.10
N GLN A 67 16.47 -13.83 -4.62
CA GLN A 67 16.67 -12.98 -3.44
C GLN A 67 16.97 -13.79 -2.17
N ARG A 68 16.32 -14.95 -1.99
CA ARG A 68 16.61 -15.87 -0.89
C ARG A 68 18.05 -16.37 -0.95
N LEU A 69 18.51 -16.82 -2.11
CA LEU A 69 19.89 -17.31 -2.30
C LEU A 69 20.93 -16.23 -1.98
N ILE A 70 20.68 -14.99 -2.41
CA ILE A 70 21.53 -13.84 -2.07
C ILE A 70 21.53 -13.57 -0.56
N ALA A 71 20.36 -13.61 0.09
CA ALA A 71 20.24 -13.41 1.54
C ALA A 71 20.95 -14.50 2.35
N GLU A 72 21.02 -15.73 1.83
CA GLU A 72 21.79 -16.85 2.38
C GLU A 72 23.32 -16.70 2.16
N GLY A 73 23.76 -15.62 1.52
CA GLY A 73 25.17 -15.33 1.27
C GLY A 73 25.74 -16.05 0.04
N SER A 74 24.88 -16.59 -0.83
CA SER A 74 25.33 -17.19 -2.09
C SER A 74 25.91 -16.12 -3.00
N ASP A 75 26.98 -16.48 -3.71
CA ASP A 75 27.52 -15.65 -4.78
C ASP A 75 26.44 -15.33 -5.84
N PRO A 76 26.34 -14.10 -6.35
CA PRO A 76 25.30 -13.71 -7.30
C PRO A 76 25.26 -14.54 -8.59
N LEU A 77 26.42 -14.97 -9.10
CA LEU A 77 26.49 -15.80 -10.30
C LEU A 77 25.99 -17.22 -9.99
N LEU A 78 26.37 -17.75 -8.83
CA LEU A 78 25.88 -19.05 -8.37
C LEU A 78 24.37 -19.04 -8.09
N ALA A 79 23.86 -17.95 -7.51
CA ALA A 79 22.43 -17.77 -7.26
C ALA A 79 21.64 -17.71 -8.57
N GLN A 80 22.18 -17.04 -9.59
CA GLN A 80 21.56 -16.95 -10.91
C GLN A 80 21.55 -18.31 -11.62
N GLN A 81 22.65 -19.06 -11.57
CA GLN A 81 22.70 -20.42 -12.11
C GLN A 81 21.67 -21.35 -11.44
N LYS A 82 21.52 -21.26 -10.13
CA LYS A 82 20.49 -22.02 -9.39
C LYS A 82 19.07 -21.63 -9.81
N CYS A 83 18.79 -20.33 -9.98
CA CYS A 83 17.49 -19.87 -10.51
C CYS A 83 17.21 -20.51 -11.90
N TRP A 84 18.20 -20.45 -12.81
CA TRP A 84 18.05 -21.00 -14.15
C TRP A 84 17.78 -22.50 -14.17
N GLN A 85 18.41 -23.25 -13.26
CA GLN A 85 18.19 -24.69 -13.15
C GLN A 85 16.78 -25.05 -12.65
N GLU A 86 16.19 -24.22 -11.81
CA GLU A 86 14.91 -24.50 -11.16
C GLU A 86 13.70 -23.99 -11.96
N PHE A 87 13.81 -22.79 -12.55
CA PHE A 87 12.69 -22.12 -13.23
C PHE A 87 12.90 -21.91 -14.73
N GLY A 88 14.12 -22.10 -15.23
CA GLY A 88 14.47 -21.80 -16.61
C GLY A 88 15.06 -20.40 -16.79
N MET A 89 15.96 -20.28 -17.77
CA MET A 89 16.72 -19.05 -18.03
C MET A 89 15.83 -17.89 -18.46
N GLU A 90 14.88 -18.14 -19.36
CA GLU A 90 13.99 -17.11 -19.92
C GLU A 90 13.05 -16.52 -18.86
N ASP A 91 12.50 -17.37 -17.98
CA ASP A 91 11.60 -16.94 -16.92
C ASP A 91 12.34 -16.15 -15.82
N CYS A 92 13.53 -16.60 -15.39
CA CYS A 92 14.36 -15.82 -14.47
C CYS A 92 14.83 -14.48 -15.07
N GLN A 93 15.17 -14.43 -16.38
CA GLN A 93 15.54 -13.18 -17.04
C GLN A 93 14.34 -12.24 -17.19
N ARG A 94 13.18 -12.75 -17.57
CA ARG A 94 11.94 -11.97 -17.66
C ARG A 94 11.56 -11.39 -16.30
N ALA A 95 11.58 -12.19 -15.23
CA ALA A 95 11.28 -11.73 -13.88
C ALA A 95 12.27 -10.65 -13.39
N LEU A 96 13.57 -10.81 -13.66
CA LEU A 96 14.58 -9.79 -13.33
C LEU A 96 14.39 -8.52 -14.15
N HIS A 97 14.11 -8.63 -15.44
CA HIS A 97 13.86 -7.48 -16.31
C HIS A 97 12.60 -6.72 -15.87
N GLU A 98 11.49 -7.43 -15.65
CA GLU A 98 10.24 -6.85 -15.16
C GLU A 98 10.38 -6.20 -13.78
N TYR A 99 11.24 -6.76 -12.92
CA TYR A 99 11.60 -6.20 -11.62
C TYR A 99 12.44 -4.92 -11.74
N TRP A 100 13.40 -4.86 -12.67
CA TRP A 100 14.16 -3.62 -12.88
C TRP A 100 13.31 -2.54 -13.57
N GLU A 101 12.47 -2.93 -14.53
CA GLU A 101 11.50 -2.03 -15.17
C GLU A 101 10.42 -1.55 -14.20
N SER A 102 10.01 -2.34 -13.20
CA SER A 102 9.08 -1.89 -12.16
C SER A 102 9.72 -0.96 -11.14
N ARG A 103 11.04 -1.00 -10.96
CA ARG A 103 11.75 0.04 -10.19
C ARG A 103 11.81 1.36 -10.96
N ASP A 104 11.82 1.30 -12.29
CA ASP A 104 11.82 2.47 -13.17
C ASP A 104 10.40 3.03 -13.42
N ARG A 105 9.37 2.17 -13.42
CA ARG A 105 7.97 2.62 -13.42
C ARG A 105 7.56 3.05 -12.02
N GLU A 106 7.18 4.30 -11.86
CA GLU A 106 6.76 4.89 -10.60
C GLU A 106 5.41 4.30 -10.12
N ASN A 107 5.38 3.06 -9.62
CA ASN A 107 4.24 2.60 -8.81
C ASN A 107 4.33 3.17 -7.38
N HIS A 108 5.13 4.22 -7.17
CA HIS A 108 5.34 4.95 -5.91
C HIS A 108 5.48 4.02 -4.69
N GLY A 109 6.19 2.90 -4.90
CA GLY A 109 6.42 1.88 -3.90
C GLY A 109 5.17 1.16 -3.41
N TRP A 110 4.09 1.07 -4.19
CA TRP A 110 2.86 0.34 -3.91
C TRP A 110 2.92 -1.09 -4.45
N THR A 111 3.54 -1.98 -3.67
CA THR A 111 3.72 -3.38 -4.04
C THR A 111 2.60 -4.26 -3.48
N ALA A 112 2.45 -5.47 -4.01
CA ALA A 112 1.52 -6.48 -3.51
C ALA A 112 1.76 -6.80 -2.02
N ARG A 113 3.01 -6.75 -1.58
CA ARG A 113 3.39 -6.89 -0.16
C ARG A 113 2.78 -5.79 0.69
N ARG A 114 2.86 -4.53 0.27
CA ARG A 114 2.27 -3.41 1.03
C ARG A 114 0.75 -3.45 1.03
N TYR A 115 0.13 -3.85 -0.07
CA TYR A 115 -1.31 -4.10 -0.11
C TYR A 115 -1.71 -5.19 0.90
N ARG A 116 -1.04 -6.34 0.90
CA ARG A 116 -1.30 -7.43 1.86
C ARG A 116 -1.06 -7.01 3.30
N GLN A 117 0.00 -6.24 3.57
CA GLN A 117 0.27 -5.67 4.89
C GLN A 117 -0.87 -4.75 5.34
N LEU A 118 -1.36 -3.87 4.47
CA LEU A 118 -2.51 -3.01 4.78
C LEU A 118 -3.74 -3.85 5.14
N VAL A 119 -4.10 -4.82 4.30
CA VAL A 119 -5.27 -5.68 4.54
C VAL A 119 -5.13 -6.45 5.85
N SER A 120 -3.94 -7.00 6.13
CA SER A 120 -3.67 -7.74 7.36
C SER A 120 -3.80 -6.85 8.61
N ILE A 121 -3.23 -5.64 8.57
CA ILE A 121 -3.30 -4.69 9.68
C ILE A 121 -4.74 -4.18 9.85
N TYR A 122 -5.47 -4.00 8.76
CA TYR A 122 -6.86 -3.54 8.84
C TYR A 122 -7.74 -4.62 9.49
N ARG A 123 -7.59 -5.87 9.06
CA ARG A 123 -8.30 -7.01 9.64
C ARG A 123 -8.01 -7.15 11.13
N ASP A 124 -6.75 -7.15 11.52
CA ASP A 124 -6.34 -7.29 12.93
C ASP A 124 -6.95 -6.18 13.81
N GLN A 125 -7.03 -4.94 13.32
CA GLN A 125 -7.66 -3.85 14.07
C GLN A 125 -9.18 -4.05 14.24
N ILE A 126 -9.88 -4.46 13.19
CA ILE A 126 -11.33 -4.71 13.26
C ILE A 126 -11.64 -5.89 14.16
N GLU A 127 -10.88 -6.98 14.06
CA GLU A 127 -11.03 -8.17 14.91
C GLU A 127 -10.76 -7.85 16.39
N ARG A 128 -9.91 -6.86 16.68
CA ARG A 128 -9.67 -6.33 18.04
C ARG A 128 -10.72 -5.32 18.50
N GLY A 129 -11.71 -4.99 17.68
CA GLY A 129 -12.73 -3.98 17.97
C GLY A 129 -12.20 -2.54 17.93
N VAL A 130 -11.04 -2.31 17.30
CA VAL A 130 -10.47 -0.98 17.13
C VAL A 130 -11.06 -0.35 15.88
N ALA A 131 -11.83 0.72 16.06
CA ALA A 131 -12.36 1.52 14.95
C ALA A 131 -11.21 2.30 14.29
N ALA A 132 -10.66 1.71 13.23
CA ALA A 132 -9.59 2.28 12.45
C ALA A 132 -9.95 2.32 10.96
N VAL A 133 -9.52 3.36 10.26
CA VAL A 133 -9.69 3.48 8.82
C VAL A 133 -8.36 3.84 8.17
N PRO A 134 -7.88 3.06 7.19
CA PRO A 134 -6.70 3.41 6.45
C PRO A 134 -6.98 4.58 5.49
N MET A 135 -6.09 5.56 5.51
CA MET A 135 -6.02 6.66 4.57
C MET A 135 -4.74 6.52 3.74
N LEU A 136 -4.89 6.20 2.46
CA LEU A 136 -3.80 6.27 1.49
C LEU A 136 -3.67 7.69 0.98
N VAL A 137 -2.50 8.27 1.17
CA VAL A 137 -2.11 9.52 0.54
C VAL A 137 -1.30 9.19 -0.70
N LEU A 138 -1.86 9.53 -1.86
CA LEU A 138 -1.24 9.30 -3.15
C LEU A 138 0.04 10.14 -3.27
N ALA A 139 1.03 9.54 -3.91
CA ALA A 139 2.25 10.23 -4.29
C ALA A 139 1.94 11.12 -5.49
N ARG A 140 2.80 12.10 -5.73
CA ARG A 140 2.67 12.95 -6.90
C ARG A 140 3.16 12.19 -8.12
N GLN A 141 2.45 12.37 -9.22
CA GLN A 141 2.90 11.96 -10.54
C GLN A 141 4.26 12.61 -10.83
N ASP A 142 5.16 11.86 -11.45
CA ASP A 142 6.52 12.29 -11.83
C ASP A 142 7.43 12.60 -10.62
N THR A 143 7.21 11.90 -9.51
CA THR A 143 8.07 12.00 -8.33
C THR A 143 8.43 10.63 -7.78
N ALA A 144 9.67 10.51 -7.30
CA ALA A 144 10.11 9.33 -6.55
C ALA A 144 9.45 9.19 -5.16
N GLU A 145 8.47 10.04 -4.81
CA GLU A 145 7.72 9.93 -3.57
C GLU A 145 6.93 8.61 -3.55
N LYS A 146 6.79 8.04 -2.35
CA LYS A 146 6.00 6.82 -2.16
C LYS A 146 4.60 7.14 -1.66
N HIS A 147 3.63 6.32 -2.03
CA HIS A 147 2.31 6.33 -1.39
C HIS A 147 2.48 6.12 0.12
N GLN A 148 1.77 6.92 0.91
CA GLN A 148 1.79 6.85 2.37
C GLN A 148 0.47 6.27 2.87
N VAL A 149 0.53 5.44 3.91
CA VAL A 149 -0.65 4.90 4.59
C VAL A 149 -0.68 5.49 5.98
N HIS A 150 -1.76 6.19 6.30
CA HIS A 150 -2.05 6.74 7.62
C HIS A 150 -3.25 6.03 8.20
N TRP A 151 -3.22 5.70 9.49
CA TRP A 151 -4.35 5.05 10.16
C TRP A 151 -5.10 6.07 10.98
N ILE A 152 -6.38 6.28 10.66
CA ILE A 152 -7.24 7.14 11.45
C ILE A 152 -7.95 6.27 12.47
N THR A 153 -7.80 6.58 13.74
CA THR A 153 -8.46 5.93 14.86
C THR A 153 -9.38 6.91 15.59
N GLY A 154 -10.36 6.40 16.35
CA GLY A 154 -11.28 7.23 17.16
C GLY A 154 -10.60 8.19 18.14
N THR A 155 -9.32 7.98 18.47
CA THR A 155 -8.50 8.81 19.37
C THR A 155 -7.55 9.75 18.64
N THR A 156 -7.49 9.74 17.30
CA THR A 156 -6.54 10.56 16.53
C THR A 156 -6.82 12.05 16.78
N PRO A 157 -5.90 12.81 17.42
CA PRO A 157 -6.07 14.23 17.64
C PRO A 157 -6.22 14.95 16.29
N ALA A 158 -7.04 16.00 16.26
CA ALA A 158 -7.20 16.83 15.07
C ALA A 158 -5.86 17.43 14.57
N GLU A 159 -4.85 17.49 15.44
CA GLU A 159 -3.50 17.98 15.17
C GLU A 159 -2.66 16.99 14.35
N GLU A 160 -2.76 15.67 14.55
CA GLU A 160 -2.08 14.66 13.72
C GLU A 160 -2.63 14.62 12.28
N LEU A 161 -3.91 14.94 12.12
CA LEU A 161 -4.56 15.12 10.81
C LEU A 161 -4.09 16.41 10.10
N VAL A 162 -3.51 17.36 10.84
CA VAL A 162 -2.96 18.63 10.33
C VAL A 162 -1.47 18.48 9.98
N ASP A 163 -0.75 17.57 10.64
CA ASP A 163 0.66 17.22 10.34
C ASP A 163 0.85 16.37 9.09
N ILE A 164 -0.24 15.93 8.45
CA ILE A 164 -0.26 15.60 7.02
C ILE A 164 -0.17 16.91 6.19
N LYS A 165 0.75 17.79 6.57
CA LYS A 165 0.93 19.14 6.05
C LYS A 165 1.87 19.08 4.85
N LEU A 166 1.27 19.44 3.72
CA LEU A 166 1.84 19.96 2.48
C LEU A 166 3.36 20.13 2.44
N ASN A 167 4.03 19.22 1.73
CA ASN A 167 4.87 19.72 0.66
C ASN A 167 3.89 20.20 -0.43
N TYR A 168 4.04 21.44 -0.90
CA TYR A 168 3.27 21.99 -2.03
C TYR A 168 3.78 21.37 -3.33
N CYS A 169 2.87 21.22 -4.32
CA CYS A 169 3.25 20.92 -5.70
C CYS A 169 4.48 21.72 -6.11
#